data_AF-A0A1G5PYI9-F1
#
_entry.id   AF-A0A1G5PYI9-F1
#
_cell.length_a   1.000
_cell.length_b   1.000
_cell.length_c   1.000
_cell.angle_alpha   90.00
_cell.angle_beta   90.00
_cell.angle_gamma   90.00
#
_symmetry.space_group_name_H-M   'P 1'
#
loop_
_entity.id
_entity.type
_entity.pdbx_description
1 polymer ?
#
loop_
_entity_poly.entity_id
_entity_poly.type
_entity_poly.pdbx_seq_one_letter_code
_entity_poly.pdbx_strand_id
1 'polypeptide(L)'
;MVALPWIAMGSTAVAEVVVDAEALAKLEGATGWPVVDVRGPAERSRVPIPDGRDLGPELDEVTGRVLVIASDDEIAQEAARAVESRLRTVEAFAVKGGIDTLRVIRPDLLPSIESGAMPGTYTIPTDTCQPGPALHTFSDEKK
;
A
#
# COMPACT_ATOMS: atom_id res chain seq x y z
N MET A 1 -32.47 -49.52 -9.50
CA MET A 1 -32.27 -48.30 -8.69
C MET A 1 -30.84 -47.84 -8.91
N VAL A 2 -30.66 -46.77 -9.66
CA VAL A 2 -29.34 -46.24 -10.06
C VAL A 2 -28.86 -45.30 -8.96
N ALA A 3 -27.72 -45.62 -8.36
CA ALA A 3 -27.02 -44.75 -7.43
C ALA A 3 -26.46 -43.55 -8.21
N LEU A 4 -26.90 -42.34 -7.87
CA LEU A 4 -26.29 -41.10 -8.37
C LEU A 4 -25.05 -40.81 -7.51
N PRO A 5 -23.84 -40.80 -8.07
CA PRO A 5 -22.70 -40.23 -7.37
C PRO A 5 -22.89 -38.72 -7.32
N TRP A 6 -22.95 -38.17 -6.11
CA TRP A 6 -22.82 -36.73 -5.90
C TRP A 6 -21.49 -36.28 -6.47
N ILE A 7 -21.56 -35.44 -7.49
CA ILE A 7 -20.42 -34.70 -8.02
C ILE A 7 -20.00 -33.73 -6.92
N ALA A 8 -18.93 -34.07 -6.21
CA ALA A 8 -18.19 -33.09 -5.43
C ALA A 8 -17.55 -32.13 -6.44
N MET A 9 -18.19 -30.98 -6.66
CA MET A 9 -17.57 -29.85 -7.37
C MET A 9 -16.27 -29.52 -6.64
N GLY A 10 -15.15 -29.67 -7.35
CA GLY A 10 -13.81 -29.42 -6.84
C GLY A 10 -13.67 -27.97 -6.35
N SER A 11 -13.27 -27.83 -5.09
CA SER A 11 -12.70 -26.60 -4.57
C SER A 11 -11.26 -26.52 -5.08
N THR A 12 -11.04 -25.92 -6.24
CA THR A 12 -9.69 -25.54 -6.68
C THR A 12 -9.28 -24.29 -5.92
N ALA A 13 -8.89 -24.46 -4.66
CA ALA A 13 -8.05 -23.49 -3.99
C ALA A 13 -6.65 -23.65 -4.60
N VAL A 14 -6.29 -22.75 -5.51
CA VAL A 14 -4.94 -22.67 -6.05
C VAL A 14 -4.43 -21.26 -5.76
N ALA A 15 -4.15 -21.02 -4.48
CA ALA A 15 -3.21 -19.98 -4.04
C ALA A 15 -1.78 -20.39 -4.47
N GLU A 16 -1.54 -20.32 -5.77
CA GLU A 16 -0.21 -20.44 -6.37
C GLU A 16 0.00 -19.43 -7.50
N VAL A 17 -0.91 -18.46 -7.70
CA VAL A 17 -0.72 -17.45 -8.74
C VAL A 17 0.09 -16.30 -8.16
N VAL A 18 1.41 -16.49 -8.14
CA VAL A 18 2.36 -15.40 -8.03
C VAL A 18 2.30 -14.63 -9.34
N VAL A 19 1.75 -13.44 -9.28
CA VAL A 19 1.53 -12.58 -10.44
C VAL A 19 2.63 -11.53 -10.49
N ASP A 20 3.42 -11.58 -11.56
CA ASP A 20 4.29 -10.49 -11.96
C ASP A 20 3.50 -9.33 -12.60
N ALA A 21 4.17 -8.20 -12.83
CA ALA A 21 3.54 -7.01 -13.39
C ALA A 21 2.82 -7.26 -14.73
N GLU A 22 3.40 -8.08 -15.61
CA GLU A 22 2.82 -8.37 -16.92
C GLU A 22 1.60 -9.29 -16.81
N ALA A 23 1.66 -10.27 -15.89
CA ALA A 23 0.53 -11.13 -15.58
C ALA A 23 -0.63 -10.34 -14.96
N LEU A 24 -0.32 -9.43 -14.03
CA LEU A 24 -1.31 -8.57 -13.37
C LEU A 24 -1.94 -7.57 -14.34
N ALA A 25 -1.16 -7.01 -15.27
CA ALA A 25 -1.68 -6.11 -16.30
C ALA A 25 -2.65 -6.78 -17.28
N LYS A 26 -2.57 -8.11 -17.44
CA LYS A 26 -3.51 -8.90 -18.25
C LYS A 26 -4.81 -9.22 -17.53
N LEU A 27 -4.86 -9.01 -16.21
CA LEU A 27 -6.06 -9.23 -15.41
C LEU A 27 -6.93 -7.97 -15.46
N GLU A 28 -8.09 -8.07 -16.12
CA GLU A 28 -9.03 -6.97 -16.20
C GLU A 28 -9.48 -6.51 -14.81
N GLY A 29 -9.40 -5.21 -14.56
CA GLY A 29 -9.82 -4.59 -13.31
C GLY A 29 -8.85 -4.77 -12.14
N ALA A 30 -7.67 -5.35 -12.34
CA ALA A 30 -6.67 -5.50 -11.29
C ALA A 30 -6.22 -4.16 -10.70
N THR A 31 -6.38 -3.08 -11.47
CA THR A 31 -6.19 -1.71 -11.02
C THR A 31 -7.26 -1.22 -10.03
N GLY A 32 -8.31 -1.98 -9.75
CA GLY A 32 -9.36 -1.64 -8.78
C GLY A 32 -9.42 -2.58 -7.59
N TRP A 33 -8.58 -3.61 -7.55
CA TRP A 33 -8.63 -4.61 -6.49
C TRP A 33 -8.04 -4.05 -5.19
N PRO A 34 -8.64 -4.37 -4.03
CA PRO A 34 -8.11 -3.99 -2.73
C PRO A 34 -6.75 -4.64 -2.49
N VAL A 35 -5.90 -3.91 -1.81
CA VAL A 35 -4.52 -4.30 -1.51
C VAL A 35 -4.43 -4.69 -0.04
N VAL A 36 -3.87 -5.87 0.22
CA VAL A 36 -3.50 -6.35 1.54
C VAL A 36 -1.99 -6.16 1.69
N ASP A 37 -1.60 -5.26 2.58
CA ASP A 37 -0.21 -4.98 2.89
C ASP A 37 0.23 -5.86 4.06
N VAL A 38 1.23 -6.70 3.85
CA VAL A 38 1.80 -7.62 4.85
C VAL A 38 3.27 -7.28 5.14
N ARG A 39 3.77 -6.15 4.60
CA ARG A 39 5.14 -5.71 4.82
C ARG A 39 5.38 -5.37 6.29
N GLY A 40 6.64 -5.39 6.70
CA GLY A 40 7.02 -4.97 8.04
C GLY A 40 6.65 -3.50 8.32
N PRO A 41 6.39 -3.12 9.59
CA PRO A 41 5.92 -1.77 9.96
C PRO A 41 6.89 -0.67 9.52
N ALA A 42 8.20 -0.96 9.49
CA ALA A 42 9.23 -0.02 9.02
C ALA A 42 9.09 0.29 7.52
N GLU A 43 8.75 -0.69 6.69
CA GLU A 43 8.56 -0.52 5.25
C GLU A 43 7.26 0.21 4.92
N ARG A 44 6.18 -0.16 5.63
CA ARG A 44 4.89 0.55 5.51
C ARG A 44 4.99 2.01 5.89
N SER A 45 5.81 2.32 6.92
CA SER A 45 6.05 3.71 7.33
C SER A 45 6.84 4.50 6.29
N ARG A 46 7.77 3.85 5.56
CA ARG A 46 8.57 4.51 4.52
C ARG A 46 7.77 4.77 3.25
N VAL A 47 6.94 3.81 2.85
CA VAL A 47 6.08 3.94 1.67
C VAL A 47 4.69 3.42 2.01
N PRO A 48 3.80 4.27 2.53
CA PRO A 48 2.43 3.88 2.84
C PRO A 48 1.66 3.60 1.56
N ILE A 49 0.84 2.55 1.57
CA ILE A 49 -0.11 2.25 0.50
C ILE A 49 -1.47 2.81 0.93
N PRO A 50 -2.04 3.81 0.22
CA PRO A 50 -3.38 4.30 0.51
C PRO A 50 -4.39 3.15 0.40
N ASP A 51 -5.31 3.07 1.37
CA ASP A 51 -6.32 2.00 1.46
C ASP A 51 -5.75 0.57 1.53
N GLY A 52 -4.45 0.43 1.83
CA GLY A 52 -3.81 -0.86 2.10
C GLY A 52 -4.33 -1.43 3.42
N ARG A 53 -4.88 -2.65 3.36
CA ARG A 53 -5.46 -3.34 4.51
C ARG A 53 -4.46 -4.27 5.16
N ASP A 54 -4.59 -4.43 6.47
CA ASP A 54 -3.80 -5.39 7.23
C ASP A 54 -4.38 -6.82 7.15
N LEU A 55 -3.53 -7.81 7.43
CA LEU A 55 -3.92 -9.21 7.71
C LEU A 55 -4.63 -9.30 9.08
N GLY A 56 -5.76 -8.61 9.20
CA GLY A 56 -6.51 -8.39 10.42
C GLY A 56 -8.02 -8.44 10.20
N PRO A 57 -8.82 -7.90 11.13
CA PRO A 57 -10.29 -7.88 11.00
C PRO A 57 -10.77 -7.05 9.80
N GLU A 58 -9.99 -6.10 9.32
CA GLU A 58 -10.30 -5.29 8.13
C GLU A 58 -10.41 -6.11 6.84
N LEU A 59 -9.87 -7.32 6.85
CA LEU A 59 -9.95 -8.25 5.72
C LEU A 59 -11.34 -8.88 5.59
N ASP A 60 -12.11 -9.00 6.66
CA ASP A 60 -13.37 -9.74 6.68
C ASP A 60 -14.49 -9.08 5.83
N GLU A 61 -14.32 -7.81 5.47
CA GLU A 61 -15.21 -7.07 4.56
C GLU A 61 -14.87 -7.24 3.08
N VAL A 62 -13.72 -7.85 2.78
CA VAL A 62 -13.20 -7.95 1.42
C VAL A 62 -13.83 -9.15 0.71
N THR A 63 -14.28 -8.94 -0.53
CA THR A 63 -14.90 -9.98 -1.37
C THR A 63 -14.32 -9.93 -2.78
N GLY A 64 -14.37 -11.06 -3.50
CA GLY A 64 -13.88 -11.12 -4.88
C GLY A 64 -12.37 -11.34 -4.95
N ARG A 65 -11.62 -10.39 -5.49
CA ARG A 65 -10.19 -10.55 -5.77
C ARG A 65 -9.36 -9.55 -4.99
N VAL A 66 -8.20 -9.97 -4.48
CA VAL A 66 -7.31 -9.12 -3.68
C VAL A 66 -5.86 -9.25 -4.10
N LEU A 67 -5.10 -8.18 -3.93
CA LEU A 67 -3.66 -8.17 -4.16
C LEU A 67 -2.93 -8.23 -2.83
N VAL A 68 -2.00 -9.16 -2.66
CA VAL A 68 -1.21 -9.31 -1.45
C VAL A 68 0.22 -8.85 -1.72
N ILE A 69 0.67 -7.86 -0.95
CA ILE A 69 2.02 -7.30 -1.01
C ILE A 69 2.77 -7.70 0.26
N ALA A 70 3.97 -8.22 0.11
CA ALA A 70 4.91 -8.42 1.20
C ALA A 70 6.31 -7.95 0.80
N SER A 71 7.23 -7.98 1.76
CA SER A 71 8.65 -7.65 1.56
C SER A 71 9.35 -8.71 0.71
N ASP A 72 8.90 -9.96 0.82
CA ASP A 72 9.45 -11.12 0.13
C ASP A 72 8.34 -11.91 -0.57
N ASP A 73 8.68 -12.50 -1.73
CA ASP A 73 7.71 -13.26 -2.54
C ASP A 73 7.15 -14.48 -1.78
N GLU A 74 7.96 -15.14 -0.95
CA GLU A 74 7.52 -16.27 -0.12
C GLU A 74 6.48 -15.83 0.93
N ILE A 75 6.71 -14.69 1.58
CA ILE A 75 5.77 -14.13 2.56
C ILE A 75 4.46 -13.72 1.86
N ALA A 76 4.54 -13.13 0.67
CA ALA A 76 3.36 -12.76 -0.11
C ALA A 76 2.52 -14.01 -0.47
N GLN A 77 3.17 -15.11 -0.84
CA GLN A 77 2.50 -16.39 -1.12
C GLN A 77 1.84 -16.99 0.11
N GLU A 78 2.56 -17.05 1.23
CA GLU A 78 2.03 -17.61 2.48
C GLU A 78 0.83 -16.78 2.98
N ALA A 79 0.94 -15.45 2.90
CA ALA A 79 -0.13 -14.54 3.21
C ALA A 79 -1.35 -14.73 2.30
N ALA A 80 -1.16 -14.85 0.98
CA ALA A 80 -2.26 -15.11 0.04
C ALA A 80 -2.98 -16.43 0.37
N ARG A 81 -2.24 -17.49 0.70
CA ARG A 81 -2.81 -18.77 1.17
C ARG A 81 -3.61 -18.59 2.46
N ALA A 82 -3.10 -17.82 3.41
CA ALA A 82 -3.81 -17.53 4.66
C ALA A 82 -5.11 -16.74 4.42
N VAL A 83 -5.10 -15.78 3.49
CA VAL A 83 -6.29 -15.00 3.09
C VAL A 83 -7.36 -15.92 2.50
N GLU A 84 -7.03 -16.75 1.51
CA GLU A 84 -8.01 -17.67 0.90
C GLU A 84 -8.52 -18.73 1.89
N SER A 85 -7.65 -19.20 2.79
CA SER A 85 -8.03 -20.16 3.82
C SER A 85 -9.05 -19.57 4.80
N ARG A 86 -8.88 -18.28 5.17
CA ARG A 86 -9.79 -17.54 6.04
C ARG A 86 -11.08 -17.14 5.32
N LEU A 87 -10.96 -16.63 4.10
CA LEU A 87 -12.05 -16.08 3.31
C LEU A 87 -12.24 -16.89 2.03
N ARG A 88 -13.07 -17.95 2.12
CA ARG A 88 -13.35 -18.86 0.99
C ARG A 88 -14.02 -18.21 -0.22
N THR A 89 -14.47 -16.97 -0.09
CA THR A 89 -15.11 -16.17 -1.14
C THR A 89 -14.14 -15.21 -1.83
N VAL A 90 -12.86 -15.26 -1.46
CA VAL A 90 -11.81 -14.38 -1.96
C VAL A 90 -10.76 -15.19 -2.73
N GLU A 91 -10.33 -14.64 -3.85
CA GLU A 91 -9.19 -15.11 -4.63
C GLU A 91 -8.02 -14.15 -4.38
N ALA A 92 -6.93 -14.66 -3.81
CA ALA A 92 -5.80 -13.85 -3.38
C ALA A 92 -4.61 -14.00 -4.32
N PHE A 93 -4.11 -12.88 -4.82
CA PHE A 93 -3.00 -12.83 -5.75
C PHE A 93 -1.75 -12.28 -5.07
N ALA A 94 -0.72 -13.11 -4.94
CA ALA A 94 0.57 -12.69 -4.40
C ALA A 94 1.33 -11.89 -5.47
N VAL A 95 1.67 -10.64 -5.17
CA VAL A 95 2.36 -9.77 -6.13
C VAL A 95 3.86 -9.99 -6.03
N LYS A 96 4.45 -10.44 -7.13
CA LYS A 96 5.90 -10.67 -7.22
C LYS A 96 6.66 -9.36 -7.24
N GLY A 97 7.72 -9.22 -6.45
CA GLY A 97 8.49 -7.97 -6.35
C GLY A 97 7.78 -6.88 -5.54
N GLY A 98 6.73 -7.24 -4.82
CA GLY A 98 6.11 -6.41 -3.79
C GLY A 98 5.71 -5.02 -4.25
N ILE A 99 6.23 -4.01 -3.58
CA ILE A 99 5.81 -2.62 -3.75
C ILE A 99 6.22 -2.02 -5.11
N ASP A 100 7.36 -2.43 -5.65
CA ASP A 100 7.86 -1.89 -6.93
C ASP A 100 6.95 -2.31 -8.09
N THR A 101 6.49 -3.57 -8.07
CA THR A 101 5.49 -4.07 -9.00
C THR A 101 4.15 -3.37 -8.82
N LEU A 102 3.71 -3.17 -7.57
CA LEU A 102 2.48 -2.42 -7.31
C LEU A 102 2.54 -1.00 -7.89
N ARG A 103 3.70 -0.32 -7.82
CA ARG A 103 3.87 1.02 -8.40
C ARG A 103 3.71 1.04 -9.92
N VAL A 104 4.10 -0.03 -10.62
CA VAL A 104 3.93 -0.13 -12.08
C VAL A 104 2.45 -0.31 -12.45
N ILE A 105 1.70 -1.08 -11.67
CA ILE A 105 0.31 -1.44 -11.99
C ILE A 105 -0.67 -0.38 -11.47
N ARG A 106 -0.37 0.19 -10.30
CA ARG A 106 -1.17 1.21 -9.60
C ARG A 106 -0.33 2.47 -9.34
N PRO A 107 0.09 3.19 -10.40
CA PRO A 107 0.78 4.46 -10.22
C PRO A 107 -0.10 5.51 -9.53
N ASP A 108 -1.42 5.31 -9.51
CA ASP A 108 -2.39 6.13 -8.78
C ASP A 108 -2.26 6.02 -7.25
N LEU A 109 -1.97 4.83 -6.73
CA LEU A 109 -1.81 4.60 -5.28
C LEU A 109 -0.44 5.01 -4.79
N LEU A 110 0.57 4.82 -5.64
CA LEU A 110 1.96 5.09 -5.32
C LEU A 110 2.53 6.02 -6.38
N PRO A 111 2.13 7.32 -6.38
CA PRO A 111 2.72 8.27 -7.30
C PRO A 111 4.23 8.21 -7.13
N SER A 112 4.94 8.03 -8.24
CA SER A 112 6.39 8.16 -8.28
C SER A 112 6.72 9.46 -7.56
N ILE A 113 7.52 9.37 -6.51
CA ILE A 113 8.11 10.54 -5.87
C ILE A 113 9.11 11.06 -6.91
N GLU A 114 8.63 11.75 -7.95
CA GLU A 114 9.47 12.71 -8.64
C GLU A 114 10.00 13.59 -7.53
N SER A 115 11.31 13.47 -7.30
CA SER A 115 12.06 14.24 -6.32
C SER A 115 11.52 15.66 -6.36
N GLY A 116 10.94 16.10 -5.24
CA GLY A 116 10.12 17.28 -5.18
C GLY A 116 10.69 18.41 -6.02
N ALA A 117 10.03 18.68 -7.15
CA ALA A 117 9.92 20.04 -7.61
C ALA A 117 9.16 20.77 -6.50
N MET A 118 9.87 21.28 -5.50
CA MET A 118 9.31 22.25 -4.57
C MET A 118 8.78 23.40 -5.46
N PRO A 119 7.46 23.62 -5.56
CA PRO A 119 6.98 24.76 -6.29
C PRO A 119 7.15 25.96 -5.36
N GLY A 120 8.21 26.72 -5.60
CA GLY A 120 8.42 28.01 -4.94
C GLY A 120 9.80 28.13 -4.33
N THR A 121 10.69 28.79 -5.06
CA THR A 121 11.76 29.57 -4.44
C THR A 121 11.11 30.55 -3.46
N TYR A 122 11.07 30.21 -2.17
CA TYR A 122 10.77 31.17 -1.13
C TYR A 122 12.01 32.04 -0.96
N THR A 123 12.15 33.05 -1.82
CA THR A 123 13.13 34.11 -1.61
C THR A 123 12.69 34.88 -0.38
N ILE A 124 13.33 34.64 0.76
CA ILE A 124 13.24 35.53 1.91
C ILE A 124 13.80 36.87 1.44
N PRO A 125 13.00 37.95 1.34
CA PRO A 125 13.54 39.26 1.01
C PRO A 125 14.60 39.62 2.04
N THR A 126 15.79 40.00 1.56
CA THR A 126 17.00 40.29 2.35
C THR A 126 16.87 41.53 3.24
N ASP A 127 15.66 42.09 3.35
CA ASP A 127 15.34 43.37 3.99
C ASP A 127 14.58 43.22 5.32
N THR A 128 14.70 42.08 6.01
CA THR A 128 14.13 41.89 7.36
C THR A 128 14.97 42.53 8.47
N CYS A 129 16.09 43.18 8.13
CA CYS A 129 16.94 43.91 9.06
C CYS A 129 16.62 45.41 9.11
N GLN A 130 15.35 45.83 9.02
CA GLN A 130 14.99 47.17 9.46
C GLN A 130 14.90 47.18 11.00
N PRO A 131 15.84 47.82 11.72
CA PRO A 131 15.71 47.97 13.16
C PRO A 131 14.48 48.84 13.45
N GLY A 132 13.39 48.21 13.87
CA GLY A 132 12.27 48.90 14.50
C GLY A 132 12.74 49.55 15.80
N PRO A 133 12.11 50.67 16.22
CA PRO A 133 12.47 51.31 17.47
C PRO A 133 12.33 50.31 18.63
N ALA A 134 13.36 50.25 19.49
CA ALA A 134 13.38 49.35 20.63
C ALA A 134 12.18 49.66 21.55
N LEU A 135 11.27 48.70 21.71
CA LEU A 135 10.04 48.82 22.50
C LEU A 135 10.32 49.02 24.01
N HIS A 136 11.53 48.72 24.48
CA HIS A 136 11.91 48.89 25.88
C HIS A 136 13.35 49.40 26.01
N THR A 137 13.49 50.64 26.44
CA THR A 137 14.73 51.16 27.02
C THR A 137 14.66 50.94 28.53
N PHE A 138 15.47 50.02 29.05
CA PHE A 138 15.70 49.94 30.49
C PHE A 138 16.60 51.13 30.86
N SER A 139 16.03 52.09 31.60
CA SER A 139 16.82 53.17 32.19
C SER A 139 17.64 52.59 33.33
N ASP A 140 18.96 52.67 33.19
CA ASP A 140 19.93 52.39 34.25
C ASP A 140 19.83 53.52 35.29
N GLU A 141 19.09 53.30 36.39
CA GLU A 141 19.15 54.17 37.56
C GLU A 141 20.08 53.57 38.60
N LYS A 142 21.33 53.98 38.45
CA LYS A 142 22.45 53.96 39.40
C LYS A 142 21.99 54.21 40.86
N LYS A 143 22.24 53.26 41.77
CA LYS A 143 22.59 53.57 43.16
C LYS A 143 23.38 52.48 43.86
#